data_AF-A0A973DT75-F1
#
_entry.id   AF-A0A973DT75-F1
#
_cell.length_a   1.000
_cell.length_b   1.000
_cell.length_c   1.000
_cell.angle_alpha   90.00
_cell.angle_beta   90.00
_cell.angle_gamma   90.00
#
_symmetry.space_group_name_H-M   'P 1'
#
loop_
_entity.id
_entity.type
_entity.pdbx_description
1 polymer ?
#
loop_
_entity_poly.entity_id
_entity_poly.type
_entity_poly.pdbx_seq_one_letter_code
_entity_poly.pdbx_strand_id
1 'polypeptide(L)'
;MLRLFTLCLALCFAWPAIAQQADAPIQQILQSHAKIVAKASRKTISPAIDALTQSGLPEAQVVFEKWQAKEMWQSKETGLFVYAEEIDKKTLRIFDFAGGVDLGEVPDKEWKQLKPNSGVRGLIGAALVTFQLKAPDAEVRAGALDAIGRDP
;
A
#
# COMPACT_ATOMS: atom_id res chain seq x y z
N MET A 1 17.85 33.65 50.52
CA MET A 1 18.79 32.70 49.88
C MET A 1 18.08 31.36 49.77
N LEU A 2 17.71 30.95 48.54
CA LEU A 2 18.32 29.81 47.81
C LEU A 2 17.98 28.48 48.53
N ARG A 3 17.17 27.54 48.04
CA ARG A 3 17.05 26.95 46.69
C ARG A 3 15.70 26.21 46.57
N LEU A 4 14.86 26.57 45.59
CA LEU A 4 13.77 25.70 45.13
C LEU A 4 14.40 24.68 44.18
N PHE A 5 14.44 23.40 44.54
CA PHE A 5 14.78 22.32 43.63
C PHE A 5 13.52 21.94 42.84
N THR A 6 13.40 22.47 41.62
CA THR A 6 12.35 22.08 40.68
C THR A 6 12.71 20.72 40.10
N LEU A 7 12.01 19.68 40.55
CA LEU A 7 12.05 18.34 39.98
C LEU A 7 11.29 18.38 38.63
N CYS A 8 11.99 18.60 37.53
CA CYS A 8 11.43 18.42 36.19
C CYS A 8 11.30 16.92 35.91
N LEU A 9 10.17 16.34 36.33
CA LEU A 9 9.74 15.01 35.89
C LEU A 9 9.33 15.13 34.41
N ALA A 10 10.28 14.84 33.52
CA ALA A 10 10.01 14.69 32.10
C ALA A 10 9.18 13.42 31.89
N LEU A 11 7.85 13.56 31.91
CA LEU A 11 6.93 12.60 31.30
C LEU A 11 7.16 12.66 29.78
N CYS A 12 8.11 11.88 29.28
CA CYS A 12 8.14 11.55 27.86
C CYS A 12 6.87 10.74 27.56
N PHE A 13 5.92 11.36 26.87
CA PHE A 13 4.80 10.68 26.23
C PHE A 13 5.35 9.56 25.35
N ALA A 14 5.28 8.31 25.83
CA ALA A 14 5.45 7.14 25.00
C ALA A 14 4.18 7.01 24.15
N TRP A 15 4.14 7.72 23.03
CA TRP A 15 3.24 7.33 21.95
C TRP A 15 3.63 5.91 21.56
N PRO A 16 2.72 4.92 21.59
CA PRO A 16 3.04 3.64 20.98
C PRO A 16 3.35 3.94 19.52
N ALA A 17 4.61 3.78 19.14
CA ALA A 17 4.97 3.72 17.73
C ALA A 17 4.22 2.50 17.19
N ILE A 18 3.09 2.71 16.52
CA ILE A 18 2.46 1.65 15.76
C ILE A 18 3.46 1.34 14.64
N ALA A 19 4.24 0.30 14.87
CA ALA A 19 5.28 -0.10 13.95
C ALA A 19 4.60 -0.74 12.74
N GLN A 20 4.93 -0.23 11.56
CA GLN A 20 4.59 -0.87 10.31
C GLN A 20 5.08 -2.34 10.32
N GLN A 21 4.25 -3.27 9.85
CA GLN A 21 4.53 -4.70 9.83
C GLN A 21 5.49 -5.05 8.68
N ALA A 22 6.75 -4.68 8.82
CA ALA A 22 7.80 -4.88 7.81
C ALA A 22 7.96 -6.35 7.38
N ASP A 23 7.76 -7.29 8.30
CA ASP A 23 7.89 -8.74 8.08
C ASP A 23 6.60 -9.42 7.61
N ALA A 24 5.50 -8.68 7.41
CA ALA A 24 4.26 -9.26 6.93
C ALA A 24 4.43 -9.87 5.51
N PRO A 25 3.80 -11.01 5.19
CA PRO A 25 3.97 -11.67 3.89
C PRO A 25 3.71 -10.75 2.68
N ILE A 26 2.67 -9.91 2.74
CA ILE A 26 2.38 -8.94 1.67
C ILE A 26 3.53 -7.94 1.48
N GLN A 27 4.11 -7.48 2.59
CA GLN A 27 5.21 -6.53 2.56
C GLN A 27 6.49 -7.19 2.05
N GLN A 28 6.77 -8.43 2.42
CA GLN A 28 7.90 -9.19 1.90
C GLN A 28 7.84 -9.36 0.38
N ILE A 29 6.65 -9.63 -0.20
CA ILE A 29 6.47 -9.68 -1.65
C ILE A 29 6.72 -8.31 -2.28
N LEU A 30 6.19 -7.23 -1.70
CA LEU A 30 6.44 -5.89 -2.21
C LEU A 30 7.94 -5.52 -2.13
N GLN A 31 8.62 -5.92 -1.07
CA GLN A 31 10.06 -5.67 -0.89
C GLN A 31 10.91 -6.47 -1.89
N SER A 32 10.59 -7.74 -2.15
CA SER A 32 11.33 -8.55 -3.14
C SER A 32 11.23 -7.98 -4.56
N HIS A 33 10.19 -7.21 -4.84
CA HIS A 33 9.96 -6.53 -6.12
C HIS A 33 10.10 -4.99 -6.04
N ALA A 34 10.66 -4.43 -4.97
CA ALA A 34 10.57 -3.01 -4.67
C ALA A 34 11.06 -2.10 -5.80
N LYS A 35 12.17 -2.48 -6.46
CA LYS A 35 12.77 -1.71 -7.56
C LYS A 35 11.83 -1.57 -8.75
N ILE A 36 11.14 -2.66 -9.13
CA ILE A 36 10.24 -2.65 -10.29
C ILE A 36 8.89 -2.04 -9.95
N VAL A 37 8.42 -2.16 -8.72
CA VAL A 37 7.21 -1.47 -8.22
C VAL A 37 7.45 0.05 -8.19
N ALA A 38 8.56 0.50 -7.61
CA ALA A 38 8.92 1.92 -7.48
C ALA A 38 9.20 2.64 -8.81
N LYS A 39 9.47 1.87 -9.88
CA LYS A 39 9.72 2.35 -11.26
C LYS A 39 8.85 1.61 -12.28
N ALA A 40 7.60 1.34 -11.90
CA ALA A 40 6.71 0.49 -12.68
C ALA A 40 6.55 0.93 -14.13
N SER A 41 6.81 -0.02 -15.03
CA SER A 41 6.57 0.12 -16.46
C SER A 41 5.83 -1.12 -16.94
N ARG A 42 4.99 -0.96 -17.98
CA ARG A 42 4.28 -2.09 -18.58
C ARG A 42 5.22 -3.24 -18.96
N LYS A 43 6.46 -2.93 -19.37
CA LYS A 43 7.45 -3.91 -19.84
C LYS A 43 8.08 -4.73 -18.71
N THR A 44 8.12 -4.19 -17.50
CA THR A 44 8.95 -4.77 -16.41
C THR A 44 8.15 -5.15 -15.18
N ILE A 45 6.88 -4.77 -15.10
CA ILE A 45 6.10 -4.92 -13.86
C ILE A 45 5.52 -6.32 -13.65
N SER A 46 5.37 -7.11 -14.73
CA SER A 46 4.68 -8.41 -14.68
C SER A 46 5.14 -9.31 -13.54
N PRO A 47 6.45 -9.49 -13.23
CA PRO A 47 6.87 -10.34 -12.13
C PRO A 47 6.28 -9.96 -10.76
N ALA A 48 6.10 -8.66 -10.49
CA ALA A 48 5.49 -8.20 -9.24
C ALA A 48 3.99 -8.48 -9.21
N ILE A 49 3.30 -8.26 -10.34
CA ILE A 49 1.86 -8.52 -10.47
C ILE A 49 1.60 -10.02 -10.33
N ASP A 50 2.42 -10.85 -10.97
CA ASP A 50 2.29 -12.31 -10.92
C ASP A 50 2.52 -12.82 -9.50
N ALA A 51 3.57 -12.34 -8.81
CA ALA A 51 3.85 -12.72 -7.42
C ALA A 51 2.71 -12.34 -6.46
N LEU A 52 2.18 -11.12 -6.59
CA LEU A 52 1.03 -10.67 -5.79
C LEU A 52 -0.23 -11.51 -6.09
N THR A 53 -0.52 -11.77 -7.36
CA THR A 53 -1.72 -12.53 -7.78
C THR A 53 -1.65 -14.00 -7.34
N GLN A 54 -0.47 -14.61 -7.42
CA GLN A 54 -0.25 -16.03 -7.08
C GLN A 54 -0.04 -16.25 -5.59
N SER A 55 0.18 -15.19 -4.80
CA SER A 55 0.41 -15.28 -3.35
C SER A 55 -0.77 -15.89 -2.58
N GLY A 56 -2.00 -15.75 -3.12
CA GLY A 56 -3.22 -16.13 -2.41
C GLY A 56 -3.57 -15.20 -1.24
N LEU A 57 -2.83 -14.12 -1.04
CA LEU A 57 -3.07 -13.15 0.03
C LEU A 57 -4.25 -12.24 -0.33
N PRO A 58 -5.26 -12.08 0.53
CA PRO A 58 -6.34 -11.13 0.29
C PRO A 58 -5.82 -9.67 0.20
N GLU A 59 -4.72 -9.35 0.89
CA GLU A 59 -4.08 -8.04 0.87
C GLU A 59 -3.55 -7.66 -0.52
N ALA A 60 -3.25 -8.64 -1.39
CA ALA A 60 -2.81 -8.37 -2.76
C ALA A 60 -3.87 -7.63 -3.58
N GLN A 61 -5.16 -7.93 -3.35
CA GLN A 61 -6.26 -7.18 -3.97
C GLN A 61 -6.24 -5.71 -3.53
N VAL A 62 -6.06 -5.46 -2.22
CA VAL A 62 -5.99 -4.10 -1.66
C VAL A 62 -4.80 -3.33 -2.23
N VAL A 63 -3.64 -3.97 -2.37
CA VAL A 63 -2.46 -3.38 -3.05
C VAL A 63 -2.84 -2.92 -4.46
N PHE A 64 -3.50 -3.77 -5.25
CA PHE A 64 -3.87 -3.44 -6.63
C PHE A 64 -4.88 -2.30 -6.71
N GLU A 65 -5.92 -2.32 -5.88
CA GLU A 65 -6.94 -1.28 -5.81
C GLU A 65 -6.33 0.08 -5.41
N LYS A 66 -5.55 0.11 -4.32
CA LYS A 66 -4.88 1.32 -3.84
C LYS A 66 -3.84 1.83 -4.83
N TRP A 67 -3.14 0.93 -5.53
CA TRP A 67 -2.20 1.35 -6.55
C TRP A 67 -2.89 1.95 -7.78
N GLN A 68 -4.00 1.37 -8.26
CA GLN A 68 -4.81 1.95 -9.34
C GLN A 68 -5.36 3.32 -8.97
N ALA A 69 -5.80 3.49 -7.72
CA ALA A 69 -6.29 4.74 -7.16
C ALA A 69 -5.19 5.80 -6.97
N LYS A 70 -3.91 5.44 -7.16
CA LYS A 70 -2.73 6.29 -6.90
C LYS A 70 -2.55 6.63 -5.42
N GLU A 71 -3.07 5.76 -4.56
CA GLU A 71 -3.02 5.86 -3.09
C GLU A 71 -1.85 5.06 -2.51
N MET A 72 -1.02 4.41 -3.34
CA MET A 72 0.16 3.68 -2.89
C MET A 72 1.38 4.60 -2.74
N TRP A 73 2.07 4.50 -1.61
CA TRP A 73 3.24 5.29 -1.27
C TRP A 73 4.38 4.40 -0.77
N GLN A 74 5.61 4.91 -0.89
CA GLN A 74 6.81 4.26 -0.38
C GLN A 74 7.61 5.22 0.49
N SER A 75 8.01 4.77 1.68
CA SER A 75 8.89 5.55 2.56
C SER A 75 10.23 5.77 1.88
N LYS A 76 10.73 7.02 1.89
CA LYS A 76 12.07 7.34 1.39
C LYS A 76 13.18 6.87 2.33
N GLU A 77 12.85 6.70 3.62
CA GLU A 77 13.79 6.26 4.65
C GLU A 77 13.87 4.74 4.71
N THR A 78 12.72 4.05 4.83
CA THR A 78 12.68 2.61 5.09
C THR A 78 12.45 1.78 3.82
N GLY A 79 11.96 2.39 2.74
CA GLY A 79 11.56 1.67 1.53
C GLY A 79 10.27 0.86 1.67
N LEU A 80 9.62 0.91 2.84
CA LEU A 80 8.37 0.22 3.11
C LEU A 80 7.22 0.86 2.32
N PHE A 81 6.31 0.02 1.82
CA PHE A 81 5.11 0.41 1.10
C PHE A 81 3.91 0.53 2.03
N VAL A 82 3.08 1.54 1.80
CA VAL A 82 1.81 1.81 2.49
C VAL A 82 0.77 2.24 1.47
N TYR A 83 -0.50 2.29 1.87
CA TYR A 83 -1.46 3.17 1.21
C TYR A 83 -1.77 4.37 2.09
N ALA A 84 -2.21 5.47 1.47
CA ALA A 84 -2.43 6.71 2.20
C ALA A 84 -3.58 7.55 1.64
N GLU A 85 -4.18 8.32 2.52
CA GLU A 85 -5.14 9.37 2.23
C GLU A 85 -4.48 10.74 2.42
N GLU A 86 -4.65 11.66 1.47
CA GLU A 86 -4.18 13.04 1.62
C GLU A 86 -5.14 13.81 2.54
N ILE A 87 -4.67 14.23 3.71
CA ILE A 87 -5.43 15.05 4.65
C ILE A 87 -5.36 16.52 4.23
N ASP A 88 -4.17 16.97 3.83
CA ASP A 88 -3.91 18.28 3.27
C ASP A 88 -2.72 18.24 2.29
N LYS A 89 -2.27 19.41 1.82
CA LYS A 89 -1.16 19.53 0.84
C LYS A 89 0.19 18.94 1.29
N LYS A 90 0.39 18.68 2.58
CA LYS A 90 1.66 18.24 3.17
C LYS A 90 1.51 17.08 4.15
N THR A 91 0.29 16.60 4.37
CA THR A 91 -0.01 15.61 5.41
C THR A 91 -0.74 14.42 4.81
N LEU A 92 -0.20 13.22 5.04
CA LEU A 92 -0.80 11.95 4.68
C LEU A 92 -1.26 11.24 5.94
N ARG A 93 -2.43 10.60 5.91
CA ARG A 93 -2.74 9.51 6.84
C ARG A 93 -2.38 8.19 6.16
N ILE A 94 -1.51 7.40 6.79
CA ILE A 94 -0.93 6.19 6.19
C ILE A 94 -1.44 4.93 6.87
N PHE A 95 -1.54 3.86 6.09
CA PHE A 95 -2.06 2.57 6.52
C PHE A 95 -1.17 1.41 6.06
N ASP A 96 -1.04 0.40 6.90
CA ASP A 96 -0.32 -0.83 6.55
C ASP A 96 -1.13 -1.66 5.54
N PHE A 97 -0.46 -2.31 4.58
CA PHE A 97 -1.11 -3.28 3.70
C PHE A 97 -1.46 -4.58 4.43
N ALA A 98 -0.72 -4.94 5.47
CA ALA A 98 -1.03 -6.02 6.39
C ALA A 98 -2.20 -5.59 7.29
N GLY A 99 -3.41 -5.98 6.90
CA GLY A 99 -4.62 -5.78 7.71
C GLY A 99 -5.19 -4.35 7.75
N GLY A 100 -4.57 -3.35 7.12
CA GLY A 100 -5.14 -2.01 7.00
C GLY A 100 -5.03 -1.15 8.25
N VAL A 101 -4.05 -1.41 9.12
CA VAL A 101 -3.86 -0.65 10.38
C VAL A 101 -3.48 0.80 10.08
N ASP A 102 -4.16 1.75 10.72
CA ASP A 102 -3.80 3.18 10.71
C ASP A 102 -2.47 3.39 11.44
N LEU A 103 -1.47 3.91 10.73
CA LEU A 103 -0.12 4.20 11.23
C LEU A 103 0.06 5.68 11.62
N GLY A 104 -0.99 6.48 11.48
CA GLY A 104 -1.03 7.89 11.85
C GLY A 104 -0.76 8.85 10.69
N GLU A 105 -0.61 10.12 11.06
CA GLU A 105 -0.38 11.23 10.13
C GLU A 105 1.12 11.52 9.99
N VAL A 106 1.58 11.64 8.74
CA VAL A 106 2.99 11.82 8.39
C VAL A 106 3.18 12.92 7.35
N PRO A 107 4.35 13.61 7.33
CA PRO A 107 4.67 14.57 6.29
C PRO A 107 4.83 13.90 4.91
N ASP A 108 4.13 14.40 3.89
CA ASP A 108 4.17 13.87 2.51
C ASP A 108 5.60 13.83 1.93
N LYS A 109 6.44 14.79 2.32
CA LYS A 109 7.82 14.97 1.86
C LYS A 109 8.72 13.75 2.15
N GLU A 110 8.38 12.93 3.14
CA GLU A 110 9.14 11.72 3.52
C GLU A 110 8.72 10.50 2.70
N TRP A 111 7.70 10.65 1.86
CA TRP A 111 7.09 9.57 1.11
C TRP A 111 7.14 9.85 -0.39
N LYS A 112 7.17 8.78 -1.16
CA LYS A 112 7.11 8.80 -2.62
C LYS A 112 5.82 8.16 -3.08
N GLN A 113 4.93 8.95 -3.66
CA GLN A 113 3.72 8.43 -4.29
C GLN A 113 4.08 7.57 -5.51
N LEU A 114 3.45 6.40 -5.62
CA LEU A 114 3.66 5.45 -6.70
C LEU A 114 2.48 5.50 -7.67
N LYS A 115 2.66 6.20 -8.80
CA LYS A 115 1.62 6.37 -9.81
C LYS A 115 1.82 5.37 -10.96
N PRO A 116 0.94 4.38 -11.15
CA PRO A 116 1.05 3.48 -12.28
C PRO A 116 0.66 4.21 -13.57
N ASN A 117 1.44 4.05 -14.63
CA ASN A 117 1.07 4.54 -15.96
C ASN A 117 -0.13 3.74 -16.53
N SER A 118 -0.71 4.19 -17.65
CA SER A 118 -1.86 3.52 -18.29
C SER A 118 -1.60 2.04 -18.57
N GLY A 119 -0.42 1.70 -19.08
CA GLY A 119 -0.06 0.33 -19.41
C GLY A 119 0.05 -0.58 -18.19
N VAL A 120 0.55 -0.07 -17.06
CA VAL A 120 0.58 -0.79 -15.77
C VAL A 120 -0.83 -0.92 -15.19
N ARG A 121 -1.66 0.15 -15.27
CA ARG A 121 -3.06 0.11 -14.80
C ARG A 121 -3.88 -0.96 -15.51
N GLY A 122 -3.69 -1.14 -16.82
CA GLY A 122 -4.33 -2.23 -17.58
C GLY A 122 -3.93 -3.61 -17.07
N LEU A 123 -2.65 -3.84 -16.76
CA LEU A 123 -2.19 -5.13 -16.20
C LEU A 123 -2.75 -5.36 -14.78
N ILE A 124 -2.79 -4.32 -13.95
CA ILE A 124 -3.42 -4.41 -12.62
C ILE A 124 -4.93 -4.70 -12.76
N GLY A 125 -5.61 -4.11 -13.74
CA GLY A 125 -7.03 -4.38 -14.01
C GLY A 125 -7.28 -5.84 -14.36
N ALA A 126 -6.46 -6.41 -15.25
CA ALA A 126 -6.52 -7.83 -15.59
C ALA A 126 -6.24 -8.73 -14.37
N ALA A 127 -5.30 -8.34 -13.50
CA ALA A 127 -5.05 -9.07 -12.26
C ALA A 127 -6.25 -9.04 -11.31
N LEU A 128 -6.89 -7.87 -11.14
CA LEU A 128 -8.08 -7.69 -10.29
C LEU A 128 -9.26 -8.56 -10.74
N VAL A 129 -9.44 -8.78 -12.04
CA VAL A 129 -10.45 -9.72 -12.57
C VAL A 129 -10.28 -11.13 -11.97
N THR A 130 -9.04 -11.58 -11.77
CA THR A 130 -8.77 -12.90 -11.16
C THR A 130 -9.29 -12.99 -9.72
N PHE A 131 -9.25 -11.90 -8.96
CA PHE A 131 -9.83 -11.84 -7.61
C PHE A 131 -11.36 -11.80 -7.67
N GLN A 132 -11.91 -10.99 -8.57
CA GLN A 132 -13.37 -10.87 -8.76
C GLN A 132 -14.01 -12.20 -9.17
N LEU A 133 -13.35 -13.00 -10.02
CA LEU A 133 -13.82 -14.34 -10.39
C LEU A 133 -13.89 -15.32 -9.21
N LYS A 134 -13.11 -15.07 -8.14
CA LYS A 134 -13.11 -15.87 -6.91
C LYS A 134 -13.97 -15.26 -5.80
N ALA A 135 -14.61 -14.12 -6.06
CA ALA A 135 -15.43 -13.44 -5.06
C ALA A 135 -16.61 -14.32 -4.61
N PRO A 136 -17.03 -14.26 -3.33
CA PRO A 136 -18.17 -15.00 -2.84
C PRO A 136 -19.49 -14.55 -3.48
N ASP A 137 -19.60 -13.25 -3.81
CA ASP A 137 -20.75 -12.66 -4.48
C ASP A 137 -20.80 -13.03 -5.97
N ALA A 138 -21.96 -13.55 -6.42
CA ALA A 138 -22.18 -13.96 -7.80
C ALA A 138 -22.21 -12.77 -8.77
N GLU A 139 -22.70 -11.61 -8.35
CA GLU A 139 -22.78 -10.42 -9.20
C GLU A 139 -21.39 -9.86 -9.49
N VAL A 140 -20.48 -9.91 -8.49
CA VAL A 140 -19.07 -9.54 -8.68
C VAL A 140 -18.38 -10.46 -9.69
N ARG A 141 -18.64 -11.78 -9.61
CA ARG A 141 -18.11 -12.75 -10.59
C ARG A 141 -18.67 -12.49 -11.99
N ALA A 142 -19.96 -12.21 -12.11
CA ALA A 142 -20.61 -11.91 -13.39
C ALA A 142 -20.01 -10.64 -14.04
N GLY A 143 -19.81 -9.58 -13.26
CA GLY A 143 -19.14 -8.37 -13.72
C GLY A 143 -17.73 -8.61 -14.23
N ALA A 144 -16.98 -9.53 -13.61
CA ALA A 144 -15.63 -9.90 -14.05
C ALA A 144 -15.65 -10.64 -15.41
N LEU A 145 -16.62 -11.54 -15.63
CA LEU A 145 -16.81 -12.24 -16.91
C LEU A 145 -17.19 -11.26 -18.03
N ASP A 146 -18.07 -10.30 -17.72
CA ASP A 146 -18.43 -9.21 -18.63
C ASP A 146 -17.22 -8.37 -19.05
N ALA A 147 -16.33 -8.05 -18.10
CA ALA A 147 -15.11 -7.30 -18.37
C ALA A 147 -14.18 -8.06 -19.33
N ILE A 148 -14.00 -9.37 -19.14
CA ILE A 148 -13.24 -10.23 -20.06
C ILE A 148 -13.88 -10.22 -21.45
N GLY A 149 -15.21 -10.30 -21.54
CA GLY A 149 -15.92 -10.31 -22.83
C GLY A 149 -15.81 -9.02 -23.64
N ARG A 150 -15.52 -7.88 -23.00
CA ARG A 150 -15.41 -6.55 -23.66
C ARG A 150 -13.99 -6.19 -24.10
N ASP A 151 -12.96 -6.84 -23.56
CA ASP A 151 -11.54 -6.60 -23.87
C ASP A 151 -10.76 -7.93 -23.93
N PRO A 152 -10.93 -8.73 -25.01
CA PRO A 152 -10.40 -10.09 -25.13
C PRO A 152 -8.88 -10.18 -25.37
#